data_AF-H8MAS7-F1
#
_entry.id   AF-H8MAS7-F1
#
_cell.length_a   1.000
_cell.length_b   1.000
_cell.length_c   1.000
_cell.angle_alpha   90.00
_cell.angle_beta   90.00
_cell.angle_gamma   90.00
#
_symmetry.space_group_name_H-M   'P 1'
#
loop_
_entity.id
_entity.type
_entity.pdbx_description
1 polymer ?
#
loop_
_entity_poly.entity_id
_entity_poly.type
_entity_poly.pdbx_seq_one_letter_code
_entity_poly.pdbx_strand_id
1 'polypeptide(L)'
;MTSSEKYVSELCEKSFLPFWSYPNPIGKNNKELCDVLIVCGDIIIIISVKDIKMSKHNDDSVVYERWVRKAIDDSVKQIYGAEKHILNSDEITLKDYCTKIPLPKKENRKIYRIAIAFGSSPNFPLPMGDFGKGYVSVFDEKSTNIILNELDTIIDFTKYLDAKELLQKKATIIAAYETDFLAFYLRTGLDFDDSTDSIILDSNLWESYQSSAEYESWKNESAVSYV
;
A
#
# COMPACT_ATOMS: atom_id res chain seq x y z
N MET A 1 11.93 -10.94 11.00
CA MET A 1 11.06 -10.89 9.84
C MET A 1 10.17 -12.12 9.85
N THR A 2 8.85 -11.92 9.86
CA THR A 2 7.86 -13.00 9.71
C THR A 2 7.78 -13.47 8.25
N SER A 3 7.06 -14.57 7.98
CA SER A 3 6.83 -15.05 6.60
C SER A 3 6.10 -14.02 5.73
N SER A 4 5.10 -13.33 6.31
CA SER A 4 4.28 -12.34 5.60
C SER A 4 5.08 -11.06 5.32
N GLU A 5 5.91 -10.61 6.27
CA GLU A 5 6.87 -9.52 6.04
C GLU A 5 7.88 -9.88 4.94
N LYS A 6 8.41 -11.12 4.96
CA LYS A 6 9.36 -11.60 3.95
C LYS A 6 8.73 -11.58 2.56
N TYR A 7 7.52 -12.10 2.43
CA TYR A 7 6.78 -12.14 1.17
C TYR A 7 6.55 -10.73 0.60
N VAL A 8 6.12 -9.78 1.43
CA VAL A 8 5.96 -8.38 1.02
C VAL A 8 7.29 -7.76 0.60
N SER A 9 8.37 -8.02 1.34
CA SER A 9 9.71 -7.54 0.97
C SER A 9 10.13 -8.04 -0.41
N GLU A 10 9.97 -9.34 -0.69
CA GLU A 10 10.30 -9.94 -1.98
C GLU A 10 9.47 -9.36 -3.13
N LEU A 11 8.18 -9.09 -2.91
CA LEU A 11 7.34 -8.38 -3.89
C LEU A 11 7.83 -6.95 -4.14
N CYS A 12 8.19 -6.21 -3.09
CA CYS A 12 8.73 -4.86 -3.22
C CYS A 12 10.09 -4.87 -3.96
N GLU A 13 10.97 -5.82 -3.66
CA GLU A 13 12.25 -5.96 -4.35
C GLU A 13 12.08 -6.27 -5.84
N LYS A 14 11.07 -7.09 -6.19
CA LYS A 14 10.74 -7.37 -7.60
C LYS A 14 10.20 -6.12 -8.31
N SER A 15 9.33 -5.35 -7.67
CA SER A 15 8.58 -4.24 -8.29
C SER A 15 9.35 -2.91 -8.25
N PHE A 16 10.17 -2.69 -7.23
CA PHE A 16 10.88 -1.43 -6.98
C PHE A 16 12.39 -1.60 -6.96
N LEU A 17 12.90 -2.77 -7.34
CA LEU A 17 14.31 -3.12 -7.33
C LEU A 17 14.90 -3.27 -5.91
N PRO A 18 15.82 -4.24 -5.70
CA PRO A 18 16.39 -4.50 -4.37
C PRO A 18 17.16 -3.33 -3.77
N PHE A 19 17.73 -2.45 -4.61
CA PHE A 19 18.56 -1.34 -4.13
C PHE A 19 17.76 -0.15 -3.58
N TRP A 20 16.44 -0.08 -3.82
CA TRP A 20 15.55 0.90 -3.20
C TRP A 20 14.74 0.31 -2.03
N SER A 21 14.72 -1.01 -1.87
CA SER A 21 13.87 -1.71 -0.91
C SER A 21 14.65 -2.18 0.30
N TYR A 22 14.30 -1.66 1.49
CA TYR A 22 15.02 -1.90 2.73
C TYR A 22 14.12 -2.56 3.77
N PRO A 23 14.28 -3.88 4.04
CA PRO A 23 13.51 -4.56 5.08
C PRO A 23 14.03 -4.23 6.49
N ASN A 24 13.10 -4.15 7.44
CA ASN A 24 13.34 -3.94 8.88
C ASN A 24 14.39 -2.85 9.23
N PRO A 25 14.31 -1.61 8.70
CA PRO A 25 15.22 -0.54 9.07
C PRO A 25 15.12 -0.18 10.55
N ILE A 26 16.17 0.41 11.09
CA ILE A 26 16.28 0.79 12.50
C ILE A 26 15.81 2.23 12.68
N GLY A 27 14.88 2.40 13.62
CA GLY A 27 14.40 3.69 14.10
C GLY A 27 14.95 4.05 15.47
N LYS A 28 14.18 4.86 16.20
CA LYS A 28 14.57 5.36 17.52
C LYS A 28 14.77 4.23 18.54
N ASN A 29 15.80 4.36 19.39
CA ASN A 29 16.15 3.41 20.45
C ASN A 29 16.42 1.99 19.96
N ASN A 30 17.02 1.84 18.77
CA ASN A 30 17.31 0.54 18.14
C ASN A 30 16.07 -0.35 17.91
N LYS A 31 14.87 0.25 17.92
CA LYS A 31 13.64 -0.46 17.55
C LYS A 31 13.47 -0.41 16.04
N GLU A 32 12.81 -1.43 15.51
CA GLU A 32 12.40 -1.45 14.11
C GLU A 32 11.53 -0.22 13.79
N LEU A 33 11.84 0.42 12.66
CA LEU A 33 11.14 1.59 12.16
C LEU A 33 9.81 1.18 11.50
N CYS A 34 9.89 0.28 10.53
CA CYS A 34 8.78 -0.32 9.80
C CYS A 34 9.22 -1.67 9.20
N ASP A 35 8.29 -2.39 8.58
CA ASP A 35 8.57 -3.73 8.04
C ASP A 35 9.36 -3.64 6.74
N VAL A 36 8.96 -2.74 5.83
CA VAL A 36 9.71 -2.41 4.60
C VAL A 36 9.71 -0.89 4.40
N LEU A 37 10.86 -0.33 4.07
CA LEU A 37 11.03 1.06 3.67
C LEU A 37 11.55 1.10 2.24
N ILE A 38 10.91 1.87 1.37
CA ILE A 38 11.39 2.11 0.01
C ILE A 38 11.86 3.57 -0.09
N VAL A 39 13.04 3.80 -0.64
CA VAL A 39 13.58 5.14 -0.91
C VAL A 39 14.11 5.21 -2.34
N CYS A 40 13.46 6.03 -3.18
CA CYS A 40 13.81 6.21 -4.58
C CYS A 40 13.68 7.69 -4.98
N GLY A 41 14.81 8.37 -5.18
CA GLY A 41 14.80 9.82 -5.37
C GLY A 41 14.14 10.52 -4.19
N ASP A 42 13.10 11.30 -4.47
CA ASP A 42 12.32 12.01 -3.45
C ASP A 42 11.15 11.19 -2.88
N ILE A 43 10.88 10.01 -3.43
CA ILE A 43 9.80 9.11 -3.01
C ILE A 43 10.26 8.26 -1.82
N ILE A 44 9.45 8.24 -0.77
CA ILE A 44 9.60 7.36 0.39
C ILE A 44 8.29 6.59 0.59
N ILE A 45 8.36 5.27 0.67
CA ILE A 45 7.19 4.43 0.99
C ILE A 45 7.45 3.71 2.31
N ILE A 46 6.54 3.89 3.26
CA ILE A 46 6.58 3.23 4.57
C ILE A 46 5.52 2.14 4.56
N ILE A 47 5.97 0.89 4.67
CA ILE A 47 5.10 -0.28 4.71
C ILE A 47 5.13 -0.90 6.10
N SER A 48 3.94 -1.10 6.69
CA SER A 48 3.76 -1.94 7.87
C SER A 48 2.91 -3.16 7.53
N VAL A 49 3.38 -4.34 7.90
CA VAL A 49 2.71 -5.62 7.70
C VAL A 49 2.17 -6.13 9.04
N LYS A 50 0.96 -6.68 9.01
CA LYS A 50 0.32 -7.37 10.14
C LYS A 50 -0.31 -8.66 9.65
N ASP A 51 -0.01 -9.76 10.32
CA ASP A 51 -0.67 -11.04 10.11
C ASP A 51 -1.51 -11.38 11.32
N ILE A 52 -2.80 -11.07 11.23
CA ILE A 52 -3.73 -11.15 12.36
C ILE A 52 -4.88 -12.09 11.96
N LYS A 53 -4.92 -13.26 12.59
CA LYS A 53 -6.05 -14.18 12.46
C LYS A 53 -7.29 -13.62 13.14
N MET A 54 -8.44 -13.84 12.52
CA MET A 54 -9.74 -13.51 13.10
C MET A 54 -9.96 -14.21 14.44
N SER A 55 -10.44 -13.45 15.43
CA SER A 55 -10.81 -14.02 16.72
C SER A 55 -12.08 -14.86 16.58
N LYS A 56 -12.16 -15.98 17.31
CA LYS A 56 -13.40 -16.76 17.40
C LYS A 56 -14.40 -16.04 18.31
N HIS A 57 -15.52 -15.59 17.74
CA HIS A 57 -16.65 -15.00 18.47
C HIS A 57 -17.92 -15.18 17.63
N ASN A 58 -19.10 -15.12 18.26
CA ASN A 58 -20.39 -15.33 17.58
C ASN A 58 -20.94 -14.05 16.94
N ASP A 59 -20.28 -12.91 17.13
CA ASP A 59 -20.69 -11.61 16.63
C ASP A 59 -19.60 -11.06 15.73
N ASP A 60 -19.90 -11.00 14.44
CA ASP A 60 -18.98 -10.55 13.39
C ASP A 60 -18.54 -9.10 13.58
N SER A 61 -19.39 -8.25 14.16
CA SER A 61 -19.03 -6.84 14.43
C SER A 61 -17.90 -6.78 15.47
N VAL A 62 -18.00 -7.59 16.53
CA VAL A 62 -16.96 -7.69 17.56
C VAL A 62 -15.68 -8.31 17.01
N VAL A 63 -15.78 -9.32 16.13
CA VAL A 63 -14.60 -9.90 15.46
C VAL A 63 -13.91 -8.85 14.61
N TYR A 64 -14.68 -8.13 13.80
CA TYR A 64 -14.21 -7.09 12.90
C TYR A 64 -13.52 -5.95 13.66
N GLU A 65 -14.15 -5.37 14.67
CA GLU A 65 -13.56 -4.29 15.49
C GLU A 65 -12.25 -4.72 16.16
N ARG A 66 -12.20 -5.96 16.68
CA ARG A 66 -10.98 -6.50 17.30
C ARG A 66 -9.86 -6.68 16.28
N TRP A 67 -10.20 -7.08 15.06
CA TRP A 67 -9.25 -7.25 13.99
C TRP A 67 -8.73 -5.90 13.47
N VAL A 68 -9.61 -4.94 13.17
CA VAL A 68 -9.24 -3.58 12.74
C VAL A 68 -8.26 -2.94 13.70
N ARG A 69 -8.55 -3.01 15.01
CA ARG A 69 -7.66 -2.44 16.04
C ARG A 69 -6.25 -3.03 16.01
N LYS A 70 -6.11 -4.33 15.72
CA LYS A 70 -4.82 -5.03 15.74
C LYS A 70 -4.07 -4.97 14.41
N ALA A 71 -4.81 -5.06 13.30
CA ALA A 71 -4.24 -5.15 11.97
C ALA A 71 -4.05 -3.76 11.33
N ILE A 72 -4.93 -2.82 11.63
CA ILE A 72 -4.96 -1.50 10.97
C ILE A 72 -4.51 -0.42 11.94
N ASP A 73 -5.18 -0.21 13.07
CA ASP A 73 -4.84 0.91 13.98
C ASP A 73 -3.39 0.81 14.49
N ASP A 74 -2.93 -0.40 14.80
CA ASP A 74 -1.55 -0.62 15.25
C ASP A 74 -0.53 -0.41 14.12
N SER A 75 -0.85 -0.78 12.87
CA SER A 75 -0.04 -0.43 11.70
C SER A 75 0.01 1.07 11.45
N VAL A 76 -1.13 1.76 11.52
CA VAL A 76 -1.24 3.21 11.37
C VAL A 76 -0.36 3.93 12.42
N LYS A 77 -0.42 3.49 13.68
CA LYS A 77 0.45 4.04 14.75
C LYS A 77 1.93 3.84 14.44
N GLN A 78 2.31 2.64 13.97
CA GLN A 78 3.69 2.33 13.59
C GLN A 78 4.15 3.23 12.45
N ILE A 79 3.35 3.34 11.39
CA ILE A 79 3.65 4.15 10.21
C ILE A 79 3.83 5.63 10.56
N TYR A 80 2.92 6.24 11.33
CA TYR A 80 3.09 7.64 11.74
C TYR A 80 4.28 7.85 12.67
N GLY A 81 4.61 6.86 13.51
CA GLY A 81 5.83 6.87 14.31
C GLY A 81 7.09 6.86 13.44
N ALA A 82 7.10 6.00 12.42
CA ALA A 82 8.18 5.88 11.44
C ALA A 82 8.35 7.15 10.62
N GLU A 83 7.26 7.70 10.10
CA GLU A 83 7.26 8.95 9.35
C GLU A 83 7.83 10.09 10.18
N LYS A 84 7.38 10.25 11.43
CA LYS A 84 7.91 11.29 12.31
C LYS A 84 9.43 11.14 12.50
N HIS A 85 9.93 9.92 12.59
CA HIS A 85 11.37 9.69 12.67
C HIS A 85 12.05 10.09 11.35
N ILE A 86 11.55 9.60 10.21
CA ILE A 86 12.06 9.91 8.87
C ILE A 86 12.14 11.42 8.67
N LEU A 87 11.06 12.18 8.91
CA LEU A 87 11.01 13.64 8.75
C LEU A 87 12.10 14.41 9.51
N ASN A 88 12.60 13.86 10.63
CA ASN A 88 13.62 14.50 11.44
C ASN A 88 15.05 13.97 11.16
N SER A 89 15.17 12.84 10.48
CA SER A 89 16.45 12.20 10.14
C SER A 89 16.93 12.60 8.75
N ASP A 90 18.25 12.58 8.56
CA ASP A 90 18.90 12.76 7.24
C ASP A 90 19.34 11.42 6.64
N GLU A 91 19.42 10.36 7.45
CA GLU A 91 19.77 9.00 7.06
C GLU A 91 19.01 7.99 7.94
N ILE A 92 18.86 6.76 7.45
CA ILE A 92 18.28 5.63 8.19
C ILE A 92 19.31 4.49 8.25
N THR A 93 19.46 3.91 9.43
CA THR A 93 20.37 2.77 9.63
C THR A 93 19.64 1.46 9.35
N LEU A 94 20.29 0.52 8.67
CA LEU A 94 19.75 -0.82 8.42
C LEU A 94 20.05 -1.78 9.58
N LYS A 95 19.44 -2.96 9.51
CA LYS A 95 19.50 -3.98 10.57
C LYS A 95 20.90 -4.52 10.88
N ASP A 96 21.85 -4.36 9.98
CA ASP A 96 23.26 -4.70 10.20
C ASP A 96 23.99 -3.72 11.13
N TYR A 97 23.32 -2.63 11.55
CA TYR A 97 23.86 -1.54 12.38
C TYR A 97 25.05 -0.79 11.75
N CYS A 98 25.35 -1.04 10.49
CA CYS A 98 26.50 -0.50 9.78
C CYS A 98 26.07 0.31 8.56
N THR A 99 25.17 -0.24 7.75
CA THR A 99 24.70 0.38 6.52
C THR A 99 23.75 1.52 6.83
N LYS A 100 24.04 2.69 6.27
CA LYS A 100 23.24 3.89 6.38
C LYS A 100 22.75 4.30 4.99
N ILE A 101 21.44 4.49 4.87
CA ILE A 101 20.80 4.94 3.65
C ILE A 101 20.51 6.43 3.78
N PRO A 102 21.04 7.29 2.89
CA PRO A 102 20.70 8.70 2.90
C PRO A 102 19.23 8.88 2.52
N LEU A 103 18.55 9.75 3.24
CA LEU A 103 17.20 10.17 2.88
C LEU A 103 17.28 11.38 1.93
N PRO A 104 16.29 11.56 1.04
CA PRO A 104 16.17 12.79 0.26
C PRO A 104 16.09 14.03 1.16
N LYS A 105 16.33 15.19 0.57
CA LYS A 105 16.19 16.48 1.28
C LYS A 105 14.79 16.62 1.86
N LYS A 106 14.70 17.12 3.09
CA LYS A 106 13.46 17.18 3.88
C LYS A 106 12.32 17.88 3.14
N GLU A 107 12.64 18.94 2.41
CA GLU A 107 11.70 19.75 1.62
C GLU A 107 11.14 19.05 0.38
N ASN A 108 11.81 18.03 -0.14
CA ASN A 108 11.40 17.34 -1.37
C ASN A 108 10.62 16.05 -1.09
N ARG A 109 10.63 15.54 0.15
CA ARG A 109 10.15 14.18 0.46
C ARG A 109 8.68 14.03 0.13
N LYS A 110 8.37 13.01 -0.68
CA LYS A 110 7.00 12.55 -0.92
C LYS A 110 6.81 11.20 -0.22
N ILE A 111 6.00 11.19 0.84
CA ILE A 111 5.83 10.04 1.72
C ILE A 111 4.49 9.35 1.45
N TYR A 112 4.55 8.06 1.12
CA TYR A 112 3.40 7.17 1.00
C TYR A 112 3.36 6.21 2.19
N ARG A 113 2.15 5.99 2.71
CA ARG A 113 1.89 5.19 3.93
C ARG A 113 1.04 4.00 3.56
N ILE A 114 1.54 2.80 3.85
CA ILE A 114 0.87 1.56 3.44
C ILE A 114 0.81 0.61 4.63
N ALA A 115 -0.40 0.20 5.00
CA ALA A 115 -0.63 -0.91 5.90
C ALA A 115 -1.06 -2.14 5.10
N ILE A 116 -0.43 -3.29 5.35
CA ILE A 116 -0.79 -4.55 4.71
C ILE A 116 -1.25 -5.53 5.78
N ALA A 117 -2.49 -5.97 5.66
CA ALA A 117 -3.18 -6.78 6.66
C ALA A 117 -3.50 -8.17 6.11
N PHE A 118 -2.73 -9.16 6.55
CA PHE A 118 -2.96 -10.58 6.28
C PHE A 118 -3.97 -11.17 7.28
N GLY A 119 -4.71 -12.18 6.82
CA GLY A 119 -5.71 -12.88 7.63
C GLY A 119 -7.04 -12.13 7.77
N SER A 120 -7.29 -11.13 6.91
CA SER A 120 -8.61 -10.51 6.76
C SER A 120 -9.65 -11.55 6.30
N SER A 121 -10.91 -11.30 6.63
CA SER A 121 -12.04 -12.04 6.06
C SER A 121 -12.45 -11.34 4.77
N PRO A 122 -12.76 -12.05 3.67
CA PRO A 122 -13.21 -11.44 2.42
C PRO A 122 -14.47 -10.57 2.56
N ASN A 123 -15.24 -10.76 3.63
CA ASN A 123 -16.48 -10.02 3.89
C ASN A 123 -16.27 -8.79 4.79
N PHE A 124 -15.04 -8.56 5.27
CA PHE A 124 -14.74 -7.44 6.14
C PHE A 124 -14.08 -6.31 5.34
N PRO A 125 -14.64 -5.09 5.39
CA PRO A 125 -14.06 -3.97 4.67
C PRO A 125 -12.68 -3.63 5.24
N LEU A 126 -11.82 -3.09 4.38
CA LEU A 126 -10.50 -2.59 4.77
C LEU A 126 -10.57 -1.07 4.94
N PRO A 127 -10.76 -0.56 6.18
CA PRO A 127 -10.80 0.88 6.39
C PRO A 127 -9.44 1.48 6.03
N MET A 128 -9.47 2.45 5.13
CA MET A 128 -8.33 3.25 4.70
C MET A 128 -8.74 4.71 4.60
N GLY A 129 -7.77 5.62 4.58
CA GLY A 129 -8.06 7.05 4.65
C GLY A 129 -7.07 7.83 5.49
N ASP A 130 -7.46 9.04 5.85
CA ASP A 130 -6.72 9.85 6.83
C ASP A 130 -7.12 9.48 8.26
N PHE A 131 -6.17 8.95 9.03
CA PHE A 131 -6.36 8.61 10.45
C PHE A 131 -5.90 9.75 11.38
N GLY A 132 -5.97 11.00 10.91
CA GLY A 132 -5.67 12.23 11.62
C GLY A 132 -4.24 12.75 11.47
N LYS A 133 -3.38 12.08 10.70
CA LYS A 133 -1.97 12.48 10.46
C LYS A 133 -1.51 12.19 9.03
N GLY A 134 -2.44 12.11 8.09
CA GLY A 134 -2.17 11.86 6.68
C GLY A 134 -2.80 10.57 6.17
N TYR A 135 -2.97 10.47 4.87
CA TYR A 135 -3.63 9.34 4.25
C TYR A 135 -2.78 8.06 4.37
N VAL A 136 -3.42 6.93 4.72
CA VAL A 136 -2.84 5.58 4.78
C VAL A 136 -3.65 4.66 3.88
N SER A 137 -2.97 4.04 2.90
CA SER A 137 -3.54 2.99 2.06
C SER A 137 -3.50 1.66 2.80
N VAL A 138 -4.57 0.88 2.71
CA VAL A 138 -4.66 -0.43 3.38
C VAL A 138 -4.95 -1.52 2.36
N PHE A 139 -4.10 -2.54 2.32
CA PHE A 139 -4.23 -3.68 1.40
C PHE A 139 -4.29 -4.99 2.17
N ASP A 140 -4.96 -5.99 1.60
CA ASP A 140 -4.82 -7.38 2.03
C ASP A 140 -3.76 -8.12 1.19
N GLU A 141 -3.58 -9.41 1.47
CA GLU A 141 -2.66 -10.28 0.74
C GLU A 141 -2.95 -10.33 -0.76
N LYS A 142 -4.22 -10.57 -1.14
CA LYS A 142 -4.65 -10.69 -2.55
C LYS A 142 -4.37 -9.39 -3.31
N SER A 143 -4.77 -8.27 -2.73
CA SER A 143 -4.62 -6.94 -3.32
C SER A 143 -3.15 -6.55 -3.44
N THR A 144 -2.35 -6.79 -2.40
CA THR A 144 -0.91 -6.53 -2.43
C THR A 144 -0.22 -7.29 -3.55
N ASN A 145 -0.50 -8.59 -3.68
CA ASN A 145 0.07 -9.42 -4.74
C ASN A 145 -0.30 -8.88 -6.12
N ILE A 146 -1.58 -8.59 -6.37
CA ILE A 146 -2.03 -8.14 -7.68
C ILE A 146 -1.46 -6.74 -7.99
N ILE A 147 -1.66 -5.77 -7.11
CA ILE A 147 -1.27 -4.38 -7.37
C ILE A 147 0.24 -4.27 -7.61
N LEU A 148 1.08 -4.94 -6.82
CA LEU A 148 2.54 -4.87 -7.00
C LEU A 148 3.02 -5.62 -8.26
N ASN A 149 2.30 -6.66 -8.72
CA ASN A 149 2.66 -7.34 -9.97
C ASN A 149 2.15 -6.60 -11.22
N GLU A 150 1.07 -5.83 -11.11
CA GLU A 150 0.51 -5.08 -12.24
C GLU A 150 1.07 -3.65 -12.34
N LEU A 151 1.37 -3.02 -11.21
CA LEU A 151 2.04 -1.72 -11.12
C LEU A 151 3.48 -1.94 -10.65
N ASP A 152 4.23 -2.72 -11.44
CA ASP A 152 5.55 -3.24 -11.10
C ASP A 152 6.69 -2.22 -11.31
N THR A 153 6.36 -0.93 -11.33
CA THR A 153 7.31 0.17 -11.19
C THR A 153 6.86 1.11 -10.08
N ILE A 154 7.83 1.75 -9.42
CA ILE A 154 7.54 2.69 -8.33
C ILE A 154 6.70 3.89 -8.80
N ILE A 155 6.85 4.31 -10.06
CA ILE A 155 6.12 5.45 -10.61
C ILE A 155 4.66 5.08 -10.86
N ASP A 156 4.39 3.91 -11.45
CA ASP A 156 3.01 3.49 -11.72
C ASP A 156 2.26 3.22 -10.43
N PHE A 157 2.93 2.57 -9.46
CA PHE A 157 2.36 2.34 -8.14
C PHE A 157 2.05 3.64 -7.40
N THR A 158 3.00 4.59 -7.37
CA THR A 158 2.77 5.86 -6.65
C THR A 158 1.74 6.76 -7.32
N LYS A 159 1.65 6.75 -8.66
CA LYS A 159 0.55 7.42 -9.39
C LYS A 159 -0.81 6.85 -9.01
N TYR A 160 -0.92 5.53 -8.91
CA TYR A 160 -2.15 4.88 -8.45
C TYR A 160 -2.55 5.34 -7.03
N LEU A 161 -1.59 5.39 -6.10
CA LEU A 161 -1.83 5.86 -4.73
C LEU A 161 -2.29 7.33 -4.70
N ASP A 162 -1.61 8.21 -5.45
CA ASP A 162 -1.98 9.63 -5.57
C ASP A 162 -3.39 9.79 -6.14
N ALA A 163 -3.66 9.10 -7.25
CA ALA A 163 -4.92 9.18 -7.97
C ALA A 163 -6.09 8.74 -7.08
N LYS A 164 -5.87 7.67 -6.29
CA LYS A 164 -6.85 7.20 -5.32
C LYS A 164 -7.09 8.18 -4.18
N GLU A 165 -6.03 8.72 -3.56
CA GLU A 165 -6.16 9.69 -2.48
C GLU A 165 -6.90 10.96 -2.95
N LEU A 166 -6.58 11.44 -4.15
CA LEU A 166 -7.24 12.59 -4.77
C LEU A 166 -8.72 12.31 -5.03
N LEU A 167 -9.06 11.13 -5.54
CA LEU A 167 -10.45 10.79 -5.81
C LEU A 167 -11.28 10.67 -4.54
N GLN A 168 -10.75 10.07 -3.46
CA GLN A 168 -11.47 9.99 -2.19
C GLN A 168 -11.73 11.35 -1.53
N LYS A 169 -10.94 12.38 -1.88
CA LYS A 169 -11.21 13.76 -1.44
C LYS A 169 -12.35 14.42 -2.21
N LYS A 170 -12.65 13.94 -3.42
CA LYS A 170 -13.67 14.48 -4.31
C LYS A 170 -14.99 13.72 -4.24
N ALA A 171 -14.94 12.40 -4.11
CA ALA A 171 -16.11 11.52 -4.22
C ALA A 171 -16.06 10.40 -3.17
N THR A 172 -17.25 9.93 -2.78
CA THR A 172 -17.36 8.71 -1.97
C THR A 172 -17.19 7.49 -2.86
N ILE A 173 -16.16 6.68 -2.60
CA ILE A 173 -15.88 5.45 -3.36
C ILE A 173 -16.35 4.25 -2.53
N ILE A 174 -17.20 3.42 -3.11
CA ILE A 174 -17.63 2.15 -2.53
C ILE A 174 -17.10 1.04 -3.44
N ALA A 175 -16.04 0.37 -2.97
CA ALA A 175 -15.46 -0.79 -3.63
C ALA A 175 -15.38 -1.94 -2.62
N ALA A 176 -15.80 -3.13 -3.03
CA ALA A 176 -15.71 -4.31 -2.18
C ALA A 176 -14.25 -4.74 -1.98
N TYR A 177 -13.47 -4.72 -3.05
CA TYR A 177 -12.05 -5.08 -3.04
C TYR A 177 -11.19 -3.98 -3.64
N GLU A 178 -9.96 -3.89 -3.17
CA GLU A 178 -8.99 -2.96 -3.73
C GLU A 178 -8.67 -3.26 -5.19
N THR A 179 -8.69 -4.54 -5.56
CA THR A 179 -8.46 -4.98 -6.95
C THR A 179 -9.53 -4.46 -7.90
N ASP A 180 -10.76 -4.25 -7.43
CA ASP A 180 -11.81 -3.65 -8.25
C ASP A 180 -11.50 -2.18 -8.51
N PHE A 181 -11.00 -1.46 -7.50
CA PHE A 181 -10.52 -0.11 -7.70
C PHE A 181 -9.32 -0.05 -8.67
N LEU A 182 -8.41 -1.03 -8.61
CA LEU A 182 -7.32 -1.16 -9.60
C LEU A 182 -7.86 -1.33 -11.03
N ALA A 183 -8.84 -2.21 -11.25
CA ALA A 183 -9.46 -2.35 -12.57
C ALA A 183 -10.14 -1.06 -13.03
N PHE A 184 -10.85 -0.38 -12.13
CA PHE A 184 -11.45 0.93 -12.43
C PHE A 184 -10.39 1.96 -12.85
N TYR A 185 -9.29 2.04 -12.10
CA TYR A 185 -8.14 2.91 -12.40
C TYR A 185 -7.53 2.61 -13.78
N LEU A 186 -7.22 1.35 -14.07
CA LEU A 186 -6.58 0.94 -15.32
C LEU A 186 -7.50 1.15 -16.53
N ARG A 187 -8.80 0.94 -16.39
CA ARG A 187 -9.77 1.10 -17.48
C ARG A 187 -10.07 2.54 -17.84
N THR A 188 -10.07 3.44 -16.85
CA THR A 188 -10.54 4.81 -17.02
C THR A 188 -9.42 5.84 -17.02
N GLY A 189 -8.24 5.50 -16.50
CA GLY A 189 -7.21 6.49 -16.17
C GLY A 189 -7.68 7.52 -15.13
N LEU A 190 -8.83 7.28 -14.48
CA LEU A 190 -9.61 8.24 -13.71
C LEU A 190 -10.02 9.51 -14.48
N ASP A 191 -10.21 9.41 -15.80
CA ASP A 191 -10.78 10.48 -16.62
C ASP A 191 -12.31 10.43 -16.54
N PHE A 192 -12.89 11.10 -15.55
CA PHE A 192 -14.34 11.25 -15.37
C PHE A 192 -14.72 12.67 -14.98
N ASP A 193 -15.96 13.03 -15.25
CA ASP A 193 -16.51 14.36 -14.97
C ASP A 193 -16.47 14.68 -13.46
N ASP A 194 -16.00 15.87 -13.12
CA ASP A 194 -15.79 16.37 -11.76
C ASP A 194 -17.11 16.49 -10.95
N SER A 195 -18.27 16.30 -11.58
CA SER A 195 -19.60 16.37 -10.94
C SER A 195 -20.04 15.10 -10.21
N THR A 196 -19.20 14.07 -10.13
CA THR A 196 -19.60 12.76 -9.57
C THR A 196 -19.38 12.72 -8.06
N ASP A 197 -20.46 12.74 -7.26
CA ASP A 197 -20.38 12.72 -5.79
C ASP A 197 -20.08 11.32 -5.21
N SER A 198 -20.45 10.25 -5.93
CA SER A 198 -20.24 8.87 -5.48
C SER A 198 -19.98 7.91 -6.64
N ILE A 199 -19.07 6.97 -6.40
CA ILE A 199 -18.68 5.93 -7.33
C ILE A 199 -18.86 4.59 -6.63
N ILE A 200 -19.71 3.74 -7.19
CA ILE A 200 -19.97 2.39 -6.68
C ILE A 200 -19.40 1.41 -7.70
N LEU A 201 -18.47 0.56 -7.27
CA LEU A 201 -17.83 -0.43 -8.12
C LEU A 201 -18.42 -1.82 -7.87
N ASP A 202 -18.61 -2.56 -8.97
CA ASP A 202 -19.00 -3.97 -8.91
C ASP A 202 -17.87 -4.80 -8.28
N SER A 203 -18.24 -5.78 -7.45
CA SER A 203 -17.29 -6.60 -6.68
C SER A 203 -16.54 -7.67 -7.50
N ASN A 204 -16.69 -7.66 -8.82
CA ASN A 204 -16.06 -8.57 -9.78
C ASN A 204 -15.38 -7.80 -10.92
N LEU A 205 -15.14 -6.50 -10.72
CA LEU A 205 -14.61 -5.63 -11.76
C LEU A 205 -13.21 -6.07 -12.16
N TRP A 206 -12.38 -6.50 -11.20
CA TRP A 206 -11.06 -7.06 -11.49
C TRP A 206 -11.13 -8.32 -12.36
N GLU A 207 -11.90 -9.32 -11.95
CA GLU A 207 -12.02 -10.58 -12.68
C GLU A 207 -12.59 -10.38 -14.10
N SER A 208 -13.54 -9.44 -14.25
CA SER A 208 -14.07 -9.06 -15.57
C SER A 208 -13.01 -8.37 -16.44
N TYR A 209 -12.19 -7.51 -15.85
CA TYR A 209 -11.12 -6.81 -16.56
C TYR A 209 -10.04 -7.77 -17.02
N GLN A 210 -9.62 -8.74 -16.20
CA GLN A 210 -8.62 -9.74 -16.61
C GLN A 210 -9.04 -10.59 -17.81
N SER A 211 -10.36 -10.73 -18.05
CA SER A 211 -10.89 -11.49 -19.19
C SER A 211 -11.17 -10.62 -20.42
N SER A 212 -10.80 -9.33 -20.37
CA SER A 212 -11.12 -8.34 -21.39
C SER A 212 -10.00 -8.19 -22.44
N ALA A 213 -10.35 -7.72 -23.64
CA ALA A 213 -9.35 -7.45 -24.68
C ALA A 213 -8.45 -6.26 -24.31
N GLU A 214 -8.98 -5.34 -23.52
CA GLU A 214 -8.31 -4.17 -22.97
C GLU A 214 -7.14 -4.57 -22.08
N TYR A 215 -7.34 -5.56 -21.21
CA TYR A 215 -6.27 -6.09 -20.35
C TYR A 215 -5.15 -6.76 -21.18
N GLU A 216 -5.51 -7.56 -22.18
CA GLU A 216 -4.52 -8.15 -23.10
C GLU A 216 -3.73 -7.07 -23.85
N SER A 217 -4.38 -6.02 -24.33
CA SER A 217 -3.69 -4.88 -24.96
C SER A 217 -2.71 -4.22 -23.99
N TRP A 218 -3.16 -3.94 -22.77
CA TRP A 218 -2.35 -3.29 -21.74
C TRP A 218 -1.14 -4.13 -21.33
N LYS A 219 -1.28 -5.46 -21.17
CA LYS A 219 -0.14 -6.35 -20.90
C LYS A 219 0.87 -6.35 -22.04
N ASN A 220 0.41 -6.37 -23.29
CA ASN A 220 1.28 -6.34 -24.46
C ASN A 220 2.06 -5.01 -24.56
N GLU A 221 1.41 -3.87 -24.33
CA GLU A 221 2.05 -2.55 -24.34
C GLU A 221 3.06 -2.40 -23.20
N SER A 222 2.72 -2.90 -22.01
CA SER A 222 3.61 -2.86 -20.84
C SER A 222 4.85 -3.73 -21.04
N ALA A 223 4.72 -4.90 -21.69
CA ALA A 223 5.85 -5.79 -21.99
C ALA A 223 6.88 -5.15 -22.94
N VAL A 224 6.45 -4.28 -23.86
CA VAL A 224 7.36 -3.56 -24.78
C VAL A 224 8.24 -2.55 -24.04
N SER A 225 7.79 -2.02 -22.90
CA SER A 225 8.57 -1.05 -22.10
C SER A 225 9.80 -1.65 -21.41
N TYR A 226 9.90 -2.98 -21.37
CA TYR A 226 11.02 -3.73 -20.76
C TYR A 226 12.10 -4.18 -21.75
N VAL A 227 11.98 -3.83 -23.04
CA VAL A 227 12.90 -4.24 -24.13
C VAL A 227 13.83 -3.10 -24.57
#